data_AF-D6QS43-F1
#
_entry.id   AF-D6QS43-F1
#
_cell.length_a   1.000
_cell.length_b   1.000
_cell.length_c   1.000
_cell.angle_alpha   90.00
_cell.angle_beta   90.00
_cell.angle_gamma   90.00
#
_symmetry.space_group_name_H-M   'P 1'
#
loop_
_entity.id
_entity.type
_entity.pdbx_description
1 polymer ?
#
loop_
_entity_poly.entity_id
_entity_poly.type
_entity_poly.pdbx_seq_one_letter_code
_entity_poly.pdbx_strand_id
1 'polypeptide(L)'
;VIFLVITFTGMKYCPTAFMPEEDQGWFMTSFQLPSDATAERTRNVVNQFENNLKDNPDVKSNTTILGWGFSGAGQNVAVAFTTLKDFKERTSSASKMTSDVNSSMANSTEGETMAVLPPAIDELGTFSGFSLRLQDRANLGMPALLAAQDELMAMAAKNKKFYMVWNEGLPQGDNISLKIDREKLSAFGVKFSDVSDIIS
;
A
#
# COMPACT_ATOMS: atom_id res chain seq x y z
N VAL A 1 48.28 11.68 11.71
CA VAL A 1 47.22 11.64 12.74
C VAL A 1 45.96 12.38 12.29
N ILE A 2 46.03 13.67 11.93
CA ILE A 2 44.86 14.46 11.50
C ILE A 2 44.11 13.81 10.32
N PHE A 3 44.83 13.35 9.29
CA PHE A 3 44.20 12.69 8.13
C PHE A 3 43.46 11.40 8.52
N LEU A 4 44.04 10.57 9.39
CA LEU A 4 43.40 9.35 9.90
C LEU A 4 42.14 9.67 10.73
N VAL A 5 42.19 10.73 11.54
CA VAL A 5 41.02 11.18 12.33
C VAL A 5 39.90 11.67 11.41
N ILE A 6 40.22 12.42 10.36
CA ILE A 6 39.24 12.89 9.38
C ILE A 6 38.62 11.70 8.62
N THR A 7 39.43 10.74 8.16
CA THR A 7 38.91 9.56 7.45
C THR A 7 38.04 8.68 8.35
N PHE A 8 38.46 8.41 9.59
CA PHE A 8 37.67 7.62 10.54
C PHE A 8 36.34 8.30 10.88
N THR A 9 36.37 9.62 11.10
CA THR A 9 35.16 10.41 11.36
C THR A 9 34.27 10.43 10.11
N GLY A 10 34.84 10.64 8.93
CA GLY A 10 34.12 10.63 7.66
C GLY A 10 33.40 9.30 7.42
N MET A 11 34.08 8.16 7.59
CA MET A 11 33.46 6.85 7.44
C MET A 11 32.39 6.56 8.49
N LYS A 12 32.57 7.05 9.73
CA LYS A 12 31.61 6.82 10.81
C LYS A 12 30.33 7.65 10.69
N TYR A 13 30.43 8.87 10.17
CA TYR A 13 29.31 9.81 10.08
C TYR A 13 28.67 9.89 8.69
N CYS A 14 29.23 9.20 7.69
CA CYS A 14 28.62 9.08 6.37
C CYS A 14 27.32 8.25 6.48
N PRO A 15 26.17 8.75 5.98
CA PRO A 15 24.95 7.96 5.90
C PRO A 15 25.16 6.67 5.08
N THR A 16 24.57 5.57 5.55
CA THR A 16 24.64 4.28 4.85
C THR A 16 23.39 4.07 4.01
N ALA A 17 23.56 3.49 2.83
CA ALA A 17 22.49 3.01 1.97
C ALA A 17 22.95 1.70 1.29
N PHE A 18 22.00 0.89 0.83
CA PHE A 18 22.33 -0.33 0.09
C PHE A 18 22.62 -0.03 -1.38
N MET A 19 21.67 0.60 -2.07
CA MET A 19 21.78 1.05 -3.45
C MET A 19 21.07 2.40 -3.64
N PRO A 20 21.52 3.23 -4.59
CA PRO A 20 20.80 4.45 -4.94
C PRO A 20 19.46 4.12 -5.61
N GLU A 21 18.46 4.96 -5.37
CA GLU A 21 17.22 4.93 -6.14
C GLU A 21 17.46 5.50 -7.53
N GLU A 22 16.85 4.88 -8.53
CA GLU A 22 16.99 5.27 -9.92
C GLU A 22 15.63 5.66 -10.50
N ASP A 23 15.67 6.60 -11.43
CA ASP A 23 14.49 6.89 -12.24
C ASP A 23 14.46 5.89 -13.40
N GLN A 24 13.53 4.95 -13.32
CA GLN A 24 13.41 3.88 -14.33
C GLN A 24 12.39 4.23 -15.43
N GLY A 25 11.86 5.46 -15.45
CA GLY A 25 10.85 5.89 -16.42
C GLY A 25 9.44 5.37 -16.13
N TRP A 26 9.17 4.87 -14.93
CA TRP A 26 7.83 4.48 -14.48
C TRP A 26 7.73 4.52 -12.95
N PHE A 27 6.49 4.53 -12.45
CA PHE A 27 6.19 4.39 -11.02
C PHE A 27 4.88 3.64 -10.82
N MET A 28 4.63 3.20 -9.59
CA MET A 28 3.40 2.50 -9.20
C MET A 28 2.60 3.34 -8.25
N THR A 29 1.27 3.24 -8.34
CA THR A 29 0.36 3.82 -7.35
C THR A 29 -0.54 2.72 -6.79
N SER A 30 -0.52 2.53 -5.48
CA SER A 30 -1.45 1.64 -4.77
C SER A 30 -2.62 2.42 -4.18
N PHE A 31 -3.81 1.84 -4.25
CA PHE A 31 -5.03 2.38 -3.66
C PHE A 31 -5.58 1.38 -2.65
N GLN A 32 -5.82 1.84 -1.43
CA GLN A 32 -6.40 1.05 -0.36
C GLN A 32 -7.55 1.84 0.28
N LEU A 33 -8.78 1.40 0.03
CA LEU A 33 -9.97 1.94 0.67
C LEU A 33 -10.30 1.14 1.95
N PRO A 34 -11.18 1.68 2.82
CA PRO A 34 -11.75 0.93 3.94
C PRO A 34 -12.30 -0.44 3.53
N SER A 35 -12.37 -1.35 4.49
CA SER A 35 -12.74 -2.76 4.28
C SER A 35 -14.15 -2.99 3.72
N ASP A 36 -15.05 -2.02 3.88
CA ASP A 36 -16.43 -2.06 3.39
C ASP A 36 -16.61 -1.42 2.00
N ALA A 37 -15.54 -0.91 1.39
CA ALA A 37 -15.64 -0.20 0.12
C ALA A 37 -15.90 -1.17 -1.04
N THR A 38 -16.92 -0.86 -1.83
CA THR A 38 -17.25 -1.58 -3.06
C THR A 38 -16.28 -1.22 -4.18
N ALA A 39 -16.21 -2.06 -5.21
CA ALA A 39 -15.38 -1.81 -6.38
C ALA A 39 -15.76 -0.52 -7.14
N GLU A 40 -17.01 -0.07 -7.01
CA GLU A 40 -17.47 1.21 -7.57
C GLU A 40 -16.85 2.40 -6.83
N ARG A 41 -16.80 2.37 -5.50
CA ARG A 41 -16.13 3.38 -4.67
C ARG A 41 -14.64 3.46 -5.02
N THR A 42 -13.98 2.31 -5.12
CA THR A 42 -12.57 2.24 -5.55
C THR A 42 -12.37 2.82 -6.95
N ARG A 43 -13.28 2.52 -7.88
CA ARG A 43 -13.23 3.09 -9.24
C ARG A 43 -13.32 4.61 -9.23
N ASN A 44 -14.12 5.20 -8.35
CA ASN A 44 -14.25 6.66 -8.27
C ASN A 44 -12.94 7.33 -7.84
N VAL A 45 -12.24 6.76 -6.86
CA VAL A 45 -10.91 7.23 -6.42
C VAL A 45 -9.87 7.06 -7.53
N VAL A 46 -9.88 5.92 -8.23
CA VAL A 46 -9.00 5.70 -9.40
C VAL A 46 -9.27 6.73 -10.50
N ASN A 47 -10.53 7.02 -10.81
CA ASN A 47 -10.89 8.02 -11.82
C ASN A 47 -10.38 9.42 -11.43
N GLN A 48 -10.43 9.78 -10.15
CA GLN A 48 -9.87 11.03 -9.65
C GLN A 48 -8.35 11.10 -9.89
N PHE A 49 -7.64 10.00 -9.58
CA PHE A 49 -6.21 9.88 -9.87
C PHE A 49 -5.92 10.00 -11.37
N GLU A 50 -6.64 9.27 -12.23
CA GLU A 50 -6.43 9.31 -13.67
C GLU A 50 -6.66 10.72 -14.26
N ASN A 51 -7.65 11.45 -13.74
CA ASN A 51 -7.87 12.86 -14.12
C ASN A 51 -6.70 13.76 -13.72
N ASN A 52 -6.08 13.55 -12.56
CA ASN A 52 -4.90 14.32 -12.13
C ASN A 52 -3.68 14.06 -13.03
N LEU A 53 -3.56 12.86 -13.61
CA LEU A 53 -2.45 12.52 -14.52
C LEU A 53 -2.69 12.96 -15.96
N LYS A 54 -3.95 13.10 -16.37
CA LYS A 54 -4.36 13.35 -17.76
C LYS A 54 -3.72 14.60 -18.37
N ASP A 55 -3.58 15.66 -17.57
CA ASP A 55 -3.04 16.94 -18.02
C ASP A 55 -1.50 17.02 -17.91
N ASN A 56 -0.85 15.97 -17.39
CA ASN A 56 0.59 15.94 -17.24
C ASN A 56 1.28 15.53 -18.55
N PRO A 57 2.06 16.41 -19.21
CA PRO A 57 2.69 16.11 -20.49
C PRO A 57 3.83 15.09 -20.39
N ASP A 58 4.36 14.80 -19.19
CA ASP A 58 5.46 13.86 -18.99
C ASP A 58 5.00 12.39 -18.91
N VAL A 59 3.68 12.16 -18.75
CA VAL A 59 3.07 10.83 -18.69
C VAL A 59 2.84 10.29 -20.10
N LYS A 60 3.27 9.05 -20.35
CA LYS A 60 3.06 8.35 -21.63
C LYS A 60 1.79 7.50 -21.60
N SER A 61 1.61 6.73 -20.54
CA SER A 61 0.46 5.85 -20.36
C SER A 61 0.26 5.52 -18.88
N ASN A 62 -0.98 5.26 -18.49
CA ASN A 62 -1.33 4.74 -17.18
C ASN A 62 -2.22 3.51 -17.35
N THR A 63 -1.89 2.41 -16.68
CA THR A 63 -2.70 1.19 -16.67
C THR A 63 -3.12 0.89 -15.25
N THR A 64 -4.43 0.81 -14.99
CA THR A 64 -4.97 0.53 -13.66
C THR A 64 -5.63 -0.84 -13.61
N ILE A 65 -5.35 -1.60 -12.55
CA ILE A 65 -5.95 -2.90 -12.24
C ILE A 65 -6.79 -2.71 -10.98
N LEU A 66 -8.10 -2.90 -11.10
CA LEU A 66 -9.04 -2.87 -9.97
C LEU A 66 -9.22 -4.27 -9.38
N GLY A 67 -9.38 -4.36 -8.07
CA GLY A 67 -9.64 -5.61 -7.37
C GLY A 67 -8.39 -6.36 -6.91
N TRP A 68 -7.21 -5.87 -7.27
CA TRP A 68 -5.92 -6.51 -6.99
C TRP A 68 -4.84 -5.47 -6.71
N GLY A 69 -3.95 -5.79 -5.78
CA GLY A 69 -2.73 -5.04 -5.49
C GLY A 69 -1.71 -5.92 -4.78
N PHE A 70 -0.51 -5.38 -4.54
CA PHE A 70 0.59 -6.16 -3.95
C PHE A 70 0.37 -6.54 -2.48
N SER A 71 -0.47 -5.79 -1.75
CA SER A 71 -0.82 -6.04 -0.34
C SER A 71 -2.07 -6.91 -0.15
N GLY A 72 -2.78 -7.27 -1.24
CA GLY A 72 -4.00 -8.07 -1.18
C GLY A 72 -4.89 -7.94 -2.41
N ALA A 73 -5.92 -8.77 -2.46
CA ALA A 73 -6.98 -8.71 -3.48
C ALA A 73 -8.34 -8.54 -2.79
N GLY A 74 -9.19 -7.69 -3.36
CA GLY A 74 -10.46 -7.30 -2.77
C GLY A 74 -11.09 -6.12 -3.51
N GLN A 75 -12.39 -5.92 -3.32
CA GLN A 75 -13.12 -4.85 -4.01
C GLN A 75 -12.59 -3.45 -3.70
N ASN A 76 -12.01 -3.27 -2.50
CA ASN A 76 -11.48 -2.03 -1.97
C ASN A 76 -10.01 -1.74 -2.34
N VAL A 77 -9.43 -2.50 -3.28
CA VAL A 77 -8.01 -2.41 -3.68
C VAL A 77 -7.87 -2.11 -5.16
N ALA A 78 -6.87 -1.31 -5.51
CA ALA A 78 -6.40 -1.18 -6.89
C ALA A 78 -4.90 -0.89 -6.94
N VAL A 79 -4.29 -1.13 -8.10
CA VAL A 79 -2.92 -0.71 -8.41
C VAL A 79 -2.86 -0.10 -9.81
N ALA A 80 -2.11 0.98 -9.96
CA ALA A 80 -1.84 1.62 -11.24
C ALA A 80 -0.34 1.59 -11.55
N PHE A 81 -0.04 1.32 -12.82
CA PHE A 81 1.30 1.37 -13.40
C PHE A 81 1.36 2.56 -14.34
N THR A 82 2.09 3.60 -13.94
CA THR A 82 2.27 4.81 -14.74
C THR A 82 3.62 4.78 -15.44
N THR A 83 3.60 4.71 -16.77
CA THR A 83 4.79 4.80 -17.61
C THR A 83 5.00 6.24 -18.06
N LEU A 84 6.22 6.72 -17.90
CA LEU A 84 6.64 8.06 -18.27
C LEU A 84 7.21 8.09 -19.69
N LYS A 85 7.32 9.29 -20.26
CA LYS A 85 8.08 9.50 -21.49
C LYS A 85 9.58 9.30 -21.26
N ASP A 86 10.33 9.17 -22.36
CA ASP A 86 11.78 9.11 -22.30
C ASP A 86 12.35 10.33 -21.57
N PHE A 87 13.46 10.15 -20.86
CA PHE A 87 14.16 11.21 -20.13
C PHE A 87 14.37 12.49 -20.93
N LYS A 88 14.63 12.39 -22.24
CA LYS A 88 14.86 13.56 -23.09
C LYS A 88 13.61 14.37 -23.40
N GLU A 89 12.43 13.78 -23.23
CA GLU A 89 11.14 14.34 -23.62
C GLU A 89 10.31 14.85 -22.43
N ARG A 90 10.85 14.74 -21.21
CA ARG A 90 10.16 15.11 -19.96
C ARG A 90 10.94 16.11 -19.14
N THR A 91 10.22 16.85 -18.32
CA THR A 91 10.80 17.90 -17.45
C THR A 91 10.90 17.48 -15.99
N SER A 92 10.02 16.59 -15.53
CA SER A 92 9.99 16.11 -14.15
C SER A 92 10.58 14.70 -14.04
N SER A 93 11.28 14.45 -12.93
CA SER A 93 11.73 13.09 -12.55
C SER A 93 10.54 12.25 -12.06
N ALA A 94 10.69 10.93 -12.09
CA ALA A 94 9.69 10.02 -11.49
C ALA A 94 9.50 10.31 -9.99
N SER A 95 10.58 10.57 -9.25
CA SER A 95 10.55 10.93 -7.82
C SER A 95 9.75 12.22 -7.54
N LYS A 96 9.89 13.22 -8.41
CA LYS A 96 9.08 14.44 -8.31
C LYS A 96 7.60 14.13 -8.59
N MET A 97 7.31 13.36 -9.63
CA MET A 97 5.94 13.01 -9.99
C MET A 97 5.24 12.17 -8.90
N THR A 98 5.91 11.21 -8.28
CA THR A 98 5.32 10.45 -7.16
C THR A 98 5.00 11.35 -5.98
N SER A 99 5.86 12.32 -5.66
CA SER A 99 5.62 13.32 -4.61
C SER A 99 4.41 14.21 -4.93
N ASP A 100 4.30 14.66 -6.18
CA ASP A 100 3.17 15.49 -6.64
C ASP A 100 1.85 14.68 -6.61
N VAL A 101 1.87 13.41 -7.02
CA VAL A 101 0.72 12.49 -6.90
C VAL A 101 0.31 12.32 -5.44
N ASN A 102 1.24 11.97 -4.55
CA ASN A 102 0.97 11.78 -3.11
C ASN A 102 0.36 13.03 -2.49
N SER A 103 0.87 14.22 -2.85
CA SER A 103 0.35 15.50 -2.36
C SER A 103 -1.07 15.79 -2.88
N SER A 104 -1.33 15.53 -4.16
CA SER A 104 -2.65 15.77 -4.77
C SER A 104 -3.73 14.82 -4.23
N MET A 105 -3.35 13.56 -3.96
CA MET A 105 -4.26 12.51 -3.52
C MET A 105 -4.41 12.45 -2.00
N ALA A 106 -3.54 13.10 -1.22
CA ALA A 106 -3.65 13.18 0.24
C ALA A 106 -4.96 13.82 0.74
N ASN A 107 -5.60 14.64 -0.10
CA ASN A 107 -6.91 15.25 0.21
C ASN A 107 -8.09 14.37 -0.22
N SER A 108 -7.87 13.24 -0.89
CA SER A 108 -8.93 12.30 -1.22
C SER A 108 -9.43 11.65 0.08
N THR A 109 -10.72 11.81 0.39
CA THR A 109 -11.27 11.45 1.70
C THR A 109 -11.66 9.97 1.82
N GLU A 110 -11.56 9.20 0.74
CA GLU A 110 -12.17 7.86 0.68
C GLU A 110 -11.19 6.71 0.90
N GLY A 111 -9.88 6.95 0.81
CA GLY A 111 -8.87 5.90 1.04
C GLY A 111 -7.44 6.40 0.95
N GLU A 112 -6.51 5.52 1.28
CA GLU A 112 -5.08 5.78 1.18
C GLU A 112 -4.62 5.56 -0.27
N THR A 113 -3.89 6.55 -0.80
CA THR A 113 -3.26 6.48 -2.12
C THR A 113 -1.79 6.74 -1.96
N MET A 114 -0.96 5.84 -2.48
CA MET A 114 0.49 5.98 -2.40
C MET A 114 1.15 5.65 -3.72
N ALA A 115 1.88 6.64 -4.24
CA ALA A 115 2.78 6.49 -5.36
C ALA A 115 4.19 6.22 -4.86
N VAL A 116 4.79 5.14 -5.36
CA VAL A 116 6.11 4.65 -4.98
C VAL A 116 6.96 4.38 -6.22
N LEU A 117 8.27 4.55 -6.07
CA LEU A 117 9.23 4.16 -7.09
C LEU A 117 9.46 2.64 -7.05
N PRO A 118 9.74 2.02 -8.21
CA PRO A 118 10.17 0.63 -8.24
C PRO A 118 11.49 0.44 -7.47
N PRO A 119 11.80 -0.78 -7.04
CA PRO A 119 13.07 -1.09 -6.39
C PRO A 119 14.24 -0.93 -7.37
N ALA A 120 15.44 -0.67 -6.85
CA ALA A 120 16.66 -0.59 -7.67
C ALA A 120 17.07 -1.94 -8.30
N ILE A 121 16.67 -3.07 -7.69
CA ILE A 121 16.83 -4.42 -8.23
C ILE A 121 15.45 -5.07 -8.20
N ASP A 122 14.98 -5.52 -9.37
CA ASP A 122 13.64 -6.05 -9.59
C ASP A 122 13.30 -7.21 -8.62
N GLU A 123 14.25 -8.09 -8.34
CA GLU A 123 14.00 -9.28 -7.53
C GLU A 123 14.08 -9.08 -6.01
N LEU A 124 14.41 -7.87 -5.53
CA LEU A 124 14.61 -7.62 -4.08
C LEU A 124 13.38 -7.07 -3.36
N GLY A 125 12.32 -6.72 -4.09
CA GLY A 125 11.09 -6.23 -3.49
C GLY A 125 10.10 -5.70 -4.52
N THR A 126 9.03 -5.10 -4.03
CA THR A 126 8.00 -4.52 -4.89
C THR A 126 8.15 -3.01 -5.05
N PHE A 127 8.75 -2.32 -4.07
CA PHE A 127 8.94 -0.87 -4.05
C PHE A 127 10.25 -0.53 -3.34
N SER A 128 10.77 0.67 -3.59
CA SER A 128 11.94 1.20 -2.87
C SER A 128 11.59 1.65 -1.45
N GLY A 129 12.47 1.35 -0.49
CA GLY A 129 12.30 1.73 0.92
C GLY A 129 12.88 0.70 1.87
N PHE A 130 12.18 0.45 2.98
CA PHE A 130 12.52 -0.62 3.92
C PHE A 130 11.30 -1.50 4.18
N SER A 131 11.54 -2.80 4.39
CA SER A 131 10.52 -3.75 4.81
C SER A 131 10.76 -4.18 6.25
N LEU A 132 9.72 -4.15 7.07
CA LEU A 132 9.76 -4.61 8.46
C LEU A 132 8.63 -5.61 8.70
N ARG A 133 8.93 -6.69 9.43
CA ARG A 133 7.93 -7.65 9.90
C ARG A 133 7.80 -7.53 11.41
N LEU A 134 6.71 -6.91 11.86
CA LEU A 134 6.34 -6.86 13.27
C LEU A 134 5.76 -8.23 13.65
N GLN A 135 6.35 -8.89 14.65
CA GLN A 135 6.03 -10.27 15.00
C GLN A 135 5.71 -10.40 16.49
N ASP A 136 4.62 -11.09 16.80
CA ASP A 136 4.40 -11.63 18.14
C ASP A 136 5.24 -12.89 18.33
N ARG A 137 6.09 -12.89 19.36
CA ARG A 137 6.98 -14.02 19.71
C ARG A 137 6.65 -14.63 21.08
N ALA A 138 5.58 -14.17 21.73
CA ALA A 138 5.20 -14.56 23.09
C ALA A 138 3.76 -15.08 23.19
N ASN A 139 3.08 -15.31 22.06
CA ASN A 139 1.68 -15.77 21.98
C ASN A 139 0.70 -14.79 22.67
N LEU A 140 0.91 -13.49 22.49
CA LEU A 140 0.03 -12.42 22.96
C LEU A 140 -1.28 -12.35 22.15
N GLY A 141 -1.27 -12.87 20.92
CA GLY A 141 -2.44 -12.96 20.06
C GLY A 141 -2.64 -11.75 19.15
N MET A 142 -3.53 -11.90 18.17
CA MET A 142 -3.73 -10.92 17.09
C MET A 142 -4.16 -9.52 17.59
N PRO A 143 -5.12 -9.36 18.53
CA PRO A 143 -5.53 -8.02 18.99
C PRO A 143 -4.38 -7.23 19.63
N ALA A 144 -3.51 -7.90 20.39
CA ALA A 144 -2.35 -7.26 21.02
C ALA A 144 -1.30 -6.83 19.98
N LEU A 145 -1.08 -7.64 18.95
CA LEU A 145 -0.16 -7.32 17.86
C LEU A 145 -0.62 -6.09 17.06
N LEU A 146 -1.92 -5.99 16.76
CA LEU A 146 -2.49 -4.84 16.04
C LEU A 146 -2.41 -3.55 16.87
N ALA A 147 -2.69 -3.62 18.17
CA ALA A 147 -2.52 -2.46 19.04
C ALA A 147 -1.07 -1.96 19.08
N ALA A 148 -0.09 -2.88 19.11
CA ALA A 148 1.34 -2.53 19.05
C ALA A 148 1.74 -1.94 17.68
N GLN A 149 1.12 -2.41 16.59
CA GLN A 149 1.29 -1.82 15.27
C GLN A 149 0.81 -0.37 15.24
N ASP A 150 -0.40 -0.10 15.73
CA ASP A 150 -0.96 1.26 15.75
C ASP A 150 -0.08 2.22 16.55
N GLU A 151 0.48 1.75 17.67
CA GLU A 151 1.45 2.52 18.46
C GLU A 151 2.72 2.82 17.66
N LEU A 152 3.30 1.81 17.00
CA LEU A 152 4.49 1.97 16.15
C LEU A 152 4.24 2.97 15.01
N MET A 153 3.08 2.88 14.35
CA MET A 153 2.69 3.78 13.27
C MET A 153 2.53 5.22 13.76
N ALA A 154 1.92 5.43 14.93
CA ALA A 154 1.78 6.74 15.54
C ALA A 154 3.13 7.36 15.94
N MET A 155 4.09 6.55 16.40
CA MET A 155 5.46 7.00 16.67
C MET A 155 6.20 7.36 15.38
N ALA A 156 6.07 6.54 14.33
CA ALA A 156 6.69 6.76 13.04
C ALA A 156 6.21 8.07 12.40
N ALA A 157 4.91 8.35 12.45
CA ALA A 157 4.31 9.56 11.90
C ALA A 157 4.84 10.87 12.53
N LYS A 158 5.28 10.83 13.80
CA LYS A 158 5.82 12.00 14.52
C LYS A 158 7.32 12.21 14.28
N ASN A 159 8.02 11.21 13.76
CA ASN A 159 9.46 11.24 13.64
C ASN A 159 9.88 11.89 12.32
N LYS A 160 10.63 13.00 12.40
CA LYS A 160 11.11 13.76 11.24
C LYS A 160 12.07 13.00 10.32
N LYS A 161 12.58 11.83 10.74
CA LYS A 161 13.44 10.97 9.91
C LYS A 161 12.65 10.08 8.95
N PHE A 162 11.35 9.91 9.19
CA PHE A 162 10.49 9.12 8.33
C PHE A 162 9.60 10.02 7.49
N TYR A 163 9.25 9.53 6.32
CA TYR A 163 8.25 10.11 5.46
C TYR A 163 7.30 8.99 5.08
N MET A 164 6.01 9.18 5.38
CA MET A 164 4.92 8.31 4.93
C MET A 164 5.19 6.82 5.20
N VAL A 165 5.22 6.41 6.47
CA VAL A 165 5.25 4.98 6.83
C VAL A 165 3.83 4.45 6.75
N TRP A 166 3.63 3.27 6.15
CA TRP A 166 2.33 2.62 6.02
C TRP A 166 2.38 1.13 6.39
N ASN A 167 1.20 0.52 6.52
CA ASN A 167 1.05 -0.92 6.66
C ASN A 167 0.73 -1.59 5.33
N GLU A 168 1.43 -2.67 5.01
CA GLU A 168 1.06 -3.53 3.88
C GLU A 168 0.06 -4.60 4.32
N GLY A 169 -1.22 -4.35 4.06
CA GLY A 169 -2.28 -5.35 4.26
C GLY A 169 -3.67 -4.75 4.17
N LEU A 170 -4.68 -5.62 4.10
CA LEU A 170 -6.07 -5.20 4.16
C LEU A 170 -6.44 -4.77 5.60
N PRO A 171 -7.15 -3.65 5.77
CA PRO A 171 -7.63 -3.23 7.07
C PRO A 171 -8.69 -4.20 7.61
N GLN A 172 -8.90 -4.19 8.93
CA GLN A 172 -10.01 -4.93 9.54
C GLN A 172 -11.37 -4.44 9.03
N GLY A 173 -12.35 -5.34 8.99
CA GLY A 173 -13.70 -5.04 8.56
C GLY A 173 -14.76 -5.83 9.31
N ASP A 174 -16.00 -5.40 9.12
CA ASP A 174 -17.16 -6.02 9.73
C ASP A 174 -17.52 -7.33 9.01
N ASN A 175 -17.97 -8.30 9.80
CA ASN A 175 -18.36 -9.62 9.32
C ASN A 175 -19.76 -9.96 9.80
N ILE A 176 -20.53 -10.69 8.97
CA ILE A 176 -21.82 -11.24 9.35
C ILE A 176 -21.66 -12.74 9.56
N SER A 177 -21.91 -13.21 10.79
CA SER A 177 -21.93 -14.63 11.12
C SER A 177 -23.35 -15.17 11.08
N LEU A 178 -23.62 -16.05 10.11
CA LEU A 178 -24.89 -16.78 10.02
C LEU A 178 -24.88 -17.98 10.99
N LYS A 179 -25.71 -17.93 12.03
CA LYS A 179 -25.89 -19.05 12.97
C LYS A 179 -27.17 -19.82 12.64
N ILE A 180 -27.01 -21.01 12.07
CA ILE A 180 -28.12 -21.89 11.69
C ILE A 180 -28.63 -22.67 12.90
N ASP A 181 -29.93 -22.57 13.18
CA ASP A 181 -30.61 -23.32 14.24
C ASP A 181 -30.98 -24.73 13.77
N ARG A 182 -30.11 -25.70 14.08
CA ARG A 182 -30.27 -27.10 13.66
C ARG A 182 -31.44 -27.81 14.35
N GLU A 183 -31.75 -27.44 15.59
CA GLU A 183 -32.84 -28.04 16.35
C GLU A 183 -34.17 -27.68 15.71
N LYS A 184 -34.34 -26.40 15.36
CA LYS A 184 -35.52 -25.91 14.64
C LYS A 184 -35.64 -26.53 13.24
N LEU A 185 -34.55 -26.65 12.49
CA LEU A 185 -34.58 -27.30 11.17
C LEU A 185 -35.06 -28.75 11.26
N SER A 186 -34.54 -29.51 12.23
CA SER A 186 -34.96 -30.89 12.49
C SER A 186 -36.44 -30.99 12.85
N ALA A 187 -36.93 -30.09 13.71
CA ALA A 187 -38.34 -30.04 14.11
C ALA A 187 -39.30 -29.75 12.94
N PHE A 188 -38.86 -28.99 11.94
CA PHE A 188 -39.64 -28.69 10.73
C PHE A 188 -39.38 -29.67 9.57
N GLY A 189 -38.57 -30.72 9.77
CA GLY A 189 -38.28 -31.72 8.74
C GLY A 189 -37.40 -31.23 7.59
N VAL A 190 -36.71 -30.09 7.77
CA VAL A 190 -35.78 -29.54 6.76
C VAL A 190 -34.40 -30.15 6.99
N LYS A 191 -33.82 -30.77 5.95
CA LYS A 191 -32.48 -31.33 6.05
C LYS A 191 -31.44 -30.20 6.10
N PHE A 192 -30.42 -30.38 6.95
CA PHE A 192 -29.34 -29.41 7.06
C PHE A 192 -28.54 -29.25 5.75
N SER A 193 -28.41 -30.31 4.95
CA SER A 193 -27.79 -30.27 3.61
C SER A 193 -28.42 -29.21 2.73
N ASP A 194 -29.76 -29.18 2.68
CA ASP A 194 -30.52 -28.32 1.78
C ASP A 194 -30.32 -26.84 2.13
N VAL A 195 -30.10 -26.54 3.41
CA VAL A 195 -29.80 -25.18 3.92
C VAL A 195 -28.33 -24.80 3.75
N SER A 196 -27.42 -25.77 3.79
CA SER A 196 -26.01 -25.51 3.51
C SER A 196 -25.81 -25.18 2.03
N ASP A 197 -26.43 -25.95 1.15
CA ASP A 197 -26.27 -25.86 -0.31
C ASP A 197 -26.91 -24.58 -0.89
N ILE A 198 -27.94 -24.02 -0.24
CA ILE A 198 -28.56 -22.75 -0.68
C ILE A 198 -27.74 -21.51 -0.31
N ILE A 199 -26.86 -21.61 0.70
CA ILE A 199 -26.03 -20.48 1.18
C ILE A 199 -24.69 -20.41 0.45
N SER A 200 -24.11 -21.57 0.11
CA SER A 200 -22.82 -21.71 -0.58
C SER A 200 -22.90 -21.43 -2.08
#